data_AF-C8PLU6-F1
#
_entry.id   AF-C8PLU6-F1
#
_cell.length_a   1.000
_cell.length_b   1.000
_cell.length_c   1.000
_cell.angle_alpha   90.00
_cell.angle_beta   90.00
_cell.angle_gamma   90.00
#
_symmetry.space_group_name_H-M   'P 1'
#
loop_
_entity.id
_entity.type
_entity.pdbx_description
1 polymer ?
#
loop_
_entity_poly.entity_id
_entity_poly.type
_entity_poly.pdbx_seq_one_letter_code
_entity_poly.pdbx_strand_id
1 'polypeptide(L)'
;MSDEMICLEEEANVAVKHVFRAELLNAIAKNDKEAFKKCVEQIGKDWHVSRTVETEEKEEFREDLWKNKEAILSNKYEWNKSQYSAYSYESKICFLLNPVYYKLIYDGLNKAALTEFYESIHDTRKVNKETWQETVEHYYSKILSFSPKDETDIDRIFREDFKLWAKDTVKTWIVKENGHITYKRGLTPESAQELSV
;
A
#
# COMPACT_ATOMS: atom_id res chain seq x y z
N MET A 1 -29.46 -2.90 -15.23
CA MET A 1 -28.00 -2.85 -15.45
C MET A 1 -27.45 -2.24 -14.18
N SER A 2 -26.51 -2.89 -13.49
CA SER A 2 -25.88 -2.28 -12.32
C SER A 2 -25.01 -1.12 -12.81
N ASP A 3 -25.27 0.09 -12.34
CA ASP A 3 -24.42 1.24 -12.63
C ASP A 3 -23.08 1.00 -11.95
N GLU A 4 -22.10 0.51 -12.71
CA GLU A 4 -20.77 0.23 -12.21
C GLU A 4 -20.05 1.57 -11.99
N MET A 5 -19.82 1.92 -10.72
CA MET A 5 -19.03 3.08 -10.34
C MET A 5 -17.58 2.68 -10.12
N ILE A 6 -16.67 3.35 -10.83
CA ILE A 6 -15.23 3.07 -10.77
C ILE A 6 -14.53 4.26 -10.12
N CYS A 7 -13.75 4.03 -9.05
CA CYS A 7 -12.90 5.05 -8.45
C CYS A 7 -11.62 5.21 -9.25
N LEU A 8 -11.41 6.37 -9.88
CA LEU A 8 -10.24 6.60 -10.74
C LEU A 8 -8.93 6.58 -9.96
N GLU A 9 -8.92 7.16 -8.76
CA GLU A 9 -7.75 7.21 -7.90
C GLU A 9 -7.36 5.82 -7.38
N GLU A 10 -8.34 4.94 -7.12
CA GLU A 10 -8.07 3.55 -6.73
C GLU A 10 -7.40 2.80 -7.89
N GLU A 11 -8.00 2.84 -9.09
CA GLU A 11 -7.45 2.16 -10.26
C GLU A 11 -6.04 2.64 -10.59
N ALA A 12 -5.80 3.96 -10.56
CA ALA A 12 -4.47 4.52 -10.80
C ALA A 12 -3.46 4.08 -9.73
N ASN A 13 -3.86 4.07 -8.45
CA ASN A 13 -2.99 3.67 -7.35
C ASN A 13 -2.62 2.18 -7.44
N VAL A 14 -3.61 1.31 -7.70
CA VAL A 14 -3.42 -0.13 -7.86
C VAL A 14 -2.53 -0.43 -9.07
N ALA A 15 -2.77 0.24 -10.21
CA ALA A 15 -1.94 0.07 -11.40
C ALA A 15 -0.47 0.44 -11.15
N VAL A 16 -0.21 1.57 -10.48
CA VAL A 16 1.16 2.00 -10.13
C VAL A 16 1.85 0.97 -9.21
N LYS A 17 1.13 0.43 -8.21
CA LYS A 17 1.66 -0.64 -7.35
C LYS A 17 2.04 -1.89 -8.15
N HIS A 18 1.21 -2.31 -9.11
CA HIS A 18 1.53 -3.44 -9.99
C HIS A 18 2.76 -3.18 -10.86
N VAL A 19 2.91 -1.97 -11.42
CA VAL A 19 4.08 -1.59 -12.22
C VAL A 19 5.36 -1.68 -11.37
N PHE A 20 5.38 -1.03 -10.20
CA PHE A 20 6.55 -1.06 -9.33
C PHE A 20 6.88 -2.47 -8.84
N ARG A 21 5.88 -3.26 -8.46
CA ARG A 21 6.07 -4.67 -8.09
C ARG A 21 6.72 -5.44 -9.23
N ALA A 22 6.21 -5.31 -10.46
CA ALA A 22 6.74 -6.00 -11.61
C ALA A 22 8.19 -5.59 -11.91
N GLU A 23 8.52 -4.31 -11.82
CA GLU A 23 9.89 -3.80 -12.01
C GLU A 23 10.85 -4.36 -10.95
N LEU A 24 10.48 -4.31 -9.67
CA LEU A 24 11.29 -4.86 -8.58
C LEU A 24 11.54 -6.36 -8.77
N LEU A 25 10.48 -7.14 -9.01
CA LEU A 25 10.61 -8.59 -9.21
C LEU A 25 11.42 -8.95 -10.45
N ASN A 26 11.24 -8.22 -11.57
CA ASN A 26 12.01 -8.44 -12.79
C ASN A 26 13.50 -8.14 -12.57
N ALA A 27 13.83 -7.08 -11.82
CA ALA A 27 15.21 -6.77 -11.47
C ALA A 27 15.83 -7.89 -10.61
N ILE A 28 15.09 -8.40 -9.61
CA ILE A 28 15.53 -9.53 -8.78
C ILE A 28 15.75 -10.78 -9.63
N ALA A 29 14.80 -11.15 -10.48
CA ALA A 29 14.87 -12.34 -11.33
C ALA A 29 16.05 -12.30 -12.32
N LYS A 30 16.43 -11.10 -12.78
CA LYS A 30 17.58 -10.88 -13.67
C LYS A 30 18.89 -10.64 -12.90
N ASN A 31 18.87 -10.66 -11.57
CA ASN A 31 19.98 -10.28 -10.71
C ASN A 31 20.54 -8.87 -11.04
N ASP A 32 19.67 -7.96 -11.46
CA ASP A 32 20.00 -6.58 -11.84
C ASP A 32 19.86 -5.64 -10.64
N LYS A 33 20.92 -5.57 -9.85
CA LYS A 33 21.00 -4.72 -8.65
C LYS A 33 20.73 -3.24 -8.97
N GLU A 34 21.24 -2.73 -10.09
CA GLU A 34 21.12 -1.31 -10.42
C GLU A 34 19.70 -0.95 -10.87
N ALA A 35 19.03 -1.82 -11.63
CA ALA A 35 17.61 -1.63 -11.93
C ALA A 35 16.75 -1.66 -10.66
N PHE A 36 17.02 -2.58 -9.73
CA PHE A 36 16.31 -2.62 -8.45
C PHE A 36 16.48 -1.32 -7.67
N LYS A 37 17.72 -0.84 -7.51
CA LYS A 37 18.02 0.40 -6.76
C LYS A 37 17.34 1.62 -7.40
N LYS A 38 17.35 1.71 -8.73
CA LYS A 38 16.64 2.78 -9.46
C LYS A 38 15.13 2.74 -9.23
N CYS A 39 14.54 1.54 -9.27
CA CYS A 39 13.11 1.37 -9.00
C CYS A 39 12.78 1.78 -7.54
N VAL A 40 13.57 1.33 -6.56
CA VAL A 40 13.42 1.77 -5.16
C VAL A 40 13.49 3.29 -5.06
N GLU A 41 14.50 3.93 -5.66
CA GLU A 41 14.63 5.39 -5.66
C GLU A 41 13.40 6.10 -6.27
N GLN A 42 12.87 5.58 -7.38
CA GLN A 42 11.69 6.12 -8.04
C GLN A 42 10.46 6.02 -7.15
N ILE A 43 10.23 4.88 -6.51
CA ILE A 43 9.17 4.70 -5.49
C ILE A 43 9.31 5.76 -4.39
N GLY A 44 10.55 5.97 -3.91
CA GLY A 44 10.82 6.97 -2.88
C GLY A 44 10.43 8.40 -3.27
N LYS A 45 10.68 8.77 -4.53
CA LYS A 45 10.32 10.09 -5.07
C LYS A 45 8.81 10.22 -5.25
N ASP A 46 8.19 9.26 -5.92
CA ASP A 46 6.78 9.30 -6.30
C ASP A 46 5.85 9.20 -5.10
N TRP A 47 6.26 8.46 -4.06
CA TRP A 47 5.50 8.34 -2.81
C TRP A 47 6.02 9.28 -1.72
N HIS A 48 6.90 10.21 -2.07
CA HIS A 48 7.45 11.27 -1.20
C HIS A 48 8.06 10.79 0.13
N VAL A 49 8.66 9.59 0.12
CA VAL A 49 9.34 8.99 1.28
C VAL A 49 10.86 9.03 1.17
N SER A 50 11.44 9.46 0.04
CA SER A 50 12.89 9.61 -0.09
C SER A 50 13.51 10.59 0.91
N ARG A 51 12.69 11.46 1.51
CA ARG A 51 13.10 12.42 2.56
C ARG A 51 13.31 11.77 3.93
N THR A 52 12.92 10.52 4.13
CA THR A 52 13.05 9.82 5.42
C THR A 52 14.40 9.13 5.59
N VAL A 53 15.29 9.26 4.60
CA VAL A 53 16.66 8.72 4.62
C VAL A 53 17.59 9.90 4.34
N GLU A 54 18.63 10.05 5.15
CA GLU A 54 19.64 11.09 4.97
C GLU A 54 20.31 10.96 3.60
N THR A 55 20.72 12.10 3.02
CA THR A 55 21.13 12.12 1.61
C THR A 55 22.35 11.25 1.33
N GLU A 56 23.30 11.25 2.26
CA GLU A 56 24.50 10.42 2.29
C GLU A 56 24.20 8.92 2.46
N GLU A 57 23.10 8.55 3.12
CA GLU A 57 22.73 7.17 3.42
C GLU A 57 21.85 6.53 2.33
N LYS A 58 21.28 7.34 1.43
CA LYS A 58 20.33 6.87 0.40
C LYS A 58 20.86 5.72 -0.44
N GLU A 59 22.15 5.74 -0.76
CA GLU A 59 22.75 4.67 -1.55
C GLU A 59 22.86 3.38 -0.75
N GLU A 60 23.39 3.46 0.46
CA GLU A 60 23.54 2.32 1.36
C GLU A 60 22.17 1.70 1.71
N PHE A 61 21.16 2.54 1.96
CA PHE A 61 19.77 2.12 2.17
C PHE A 61 19.26 1.20 1.04
N ARG A 62 19.47 1.60 -0.22
CA ARG A 62 19.03 0.80 -1.36
C ARG A 62 19.88 -0.47 -1.51
N GLU A 63 21.17 -0.42 -1.18
CA GLU A 63 22.01 -1.60 -1.16
C GLU A 63 21.57 -2.60 -0.09
N ASP A 64 21.18 -2.13 1.10
CA ASP A 64 20.71 -2.99 2.19
C ASP A 64 19.40 -3.68 1.81
N LEU A 65 18.45 -2.96 1.22
CA LEU A 65 17.22 -3.56 0.67
C LEU A 65 17.52 -4.63 -0.39
N TRP A 66 18.51 -4.41 -1.26
CA TRP A 66 18.93 -5.42 -2.24
C TRP A 66 19.55 -6.66 -1.58
N LYS A 67 20.37 -6.47 -0.54
CA LYS A 67 20.97 -7.59 0.22
C LYS A 67 19.90 -8.41 0.95
N ASN A 68 18.81 -7.77 1.36
CA ASN A 68 17.72 -8.38 2.12
C ASN A 68 16.52 -8.84 1.29
N LYS A 69 16.52 -8.68 -0.05
CA LYS A 69 15.39 -9.03 -0.93
C LYS A 69 14.87 -10.46 -0.73
N GLU A 70 15.73 -11.45 -0.53
CA GLU A 70 15.32 -12.83 -0.28
C GLU A 70 14.59 -12.97 1.06
N ALA A 71 15.06 -12.27 2.10
CA ALA A 71 14.42 -12.24 3.41
C ALA A 71 13.04 -11.54 3.35
N ILE A 72 12.91 -10.48 2.56
CA ILE A 72 11.61 -9.80 2.33
C ILE A 72 10.64 -10.75 1.63
N LEU A 73 11.06 -11.36 0.52
CA LEU A 73 10.27 -12.34 -0.24
C LEU A 73 9.88 -13.56 0.61
N SER A 74 10.76 -13.97 1.52
CA SER A 74 10.53 -15.09 2.42
C SER A 74 9.96 -14.69 3.78
N ASN A 75 9.37 -13.50 3.94
CA ASN A 75 8.74 -12.98 5.16
C ASN A 75 9.61 -12.89 6.45
N LYS A 76 10.92 -12.94 6.31
CA LYS A 76 11.89 -12.91 7.43
C LYS A 76 12.45 -11.52 7.70
N TYR A 77 12.21 -10.55 6.83
CA TYR A 77 12.72 -9.20 6.99
C TYR A 77 11.79 -8.35 7.86
N GLU A 78 12.36 -7.72 8.89
CA GLU A 78 11.65 -6.88 9.85
C GLU A 78 12.00 -5.40 9.59
N TRP A 79 11.25 -4.75 8.71
CA TRP A 79 11.47 -3.34 8.33
C TRP A 79 11.46 -2.37 9.52
N ASN A 80 10.79 -2.71 10.62
CA ASN A 80 10.71 -1.87 11.82
C ASN A 80 11.99 -1.90 12.69
N LYS A 81 12.95 -2.77 12.39
CA LYS A 81 14.24 -2.90 13.10
C LYS A 81 15.41 -2.26 12.36
N SER A 82 15.15 -1.62 11.23
CA SER A 82 16.18 -0.99 10.41
C SER A 82 16.88 0.18 11.09
N GLN A 83 18.18 0.31 10.82
CA GLN A 83 19.01 1.40 11.33
C GLN A 83 18.63 2.78 10.76
N TYR A 84 18.09 2.81 9.54
CA TYR A 84 17.73 4.07 8.86
C TYR A 84 16.49 4.75 9.46
N SER A 85 15.73 4.02 10.28
CA SER A 85 14.44 4.48 10.83
C SER A 85 13.44 4.95 9.76
N ALA A 86 13.67 4.59 8.49
CA ALA A 86 12.89 4.94 7.32
C ALA A 86 11.69 4.00 7.14
N TYR A 87 11.01 3.69 8.25
CA TYR A 87 10.03 2.62 8.36
C TYR A 87 8.92 2.69 7.30
N SER A 88 8.49 3.90 6.95
CA SER A 88 7.48 4.05 5.92
C SER A 88 8.01 3.68 4.54
N TYR A 89 9.24 4.04 4.22
CA TYR A 89 9.86 3.70 2.95
C TYR A 89 10.14 2.19 2.88
N GLU A 90 10.66 1.59 3.94
CA GLU A 90 10.97 0.15 3.95
C GLU A 90 9.71 -0.70 3.88
N SER A 91 8.66 -0.33 4.63
CA SER A 91 7.38 -1.04 4.55
C SER A 91 6.75 -0.97 3.16
N LYS A 92 6.94 0.13 2.40
CA LYS A 92 6.50 0.25 1.00
C LYS A 92 7.19 -0.77 0.11
N ILE A 93 8.51 -0.91 0.23
CA ILE A 93 9.28 -1.90 -0.54
C ILE A 93 8.89 -3.33 -0.13
N CYS A 94 8.74 -3.57 1.17
CA CYS A 94 8.27 -4.86 1.70
C CYS A 94 6.88 -5.24 1.17
N PHE A 95 5.94 -4.31 1.23
CA PHE A 95 4.58 -4.46 0.71
C PHE A 95 4.57 -4.77 -0.79
N LEU A 96 5.39 -4.08 -1.59
CA LEU A 96 5.46 -4.33 -3.04
C LEU A 96 6.11 -5.67 -3.38
N LEU A 97 7.12 -6.11 -2.62
CA LEU A 97 7.81 -7.38 -2.86
C LEU A 97 7.03 -8.59 -2.34
N ASN A 98 6.37 -8.47 -1.19
CA ASN A 98 5.62 -9.57 -0.56
C ASN A 98 4.29 -9.08 0.05
N PRO A 99 3.33 -8.67 -0.80
CA PRO A 99 2.05 -8.13 -0.34
C PRO A 99 1.23 -9.14 0.48
N VAL A 100 1.34 -10.43 0.20
CA VAL A 100 0.62 -11.49 0.93
C VAL A 100 0.99 -11.50 2.41
N TYR A 101 2.26 -11.29 2.73
CA TYR A 101 2.71 -11.21 4.12
C TYR A 101 2.44 -9.84 4.73
N TYR A 102 2.98 -8.76 4.13
CA TYR A 102 2.99 -7.44 4.75
C TYR A 102 1.62 -6.74 4.70
N LYS A 103 0.79 -7.00 3.67
CA LYS A 103 -0.63 -6.63 3.50
C LYS A 103 -1.00 -5.14 3.51
N LEU A 104 -0.32 -4.30 4.29
CA LEU A 104 -0.55 -2.85 4.39
C LEU A 104 0.76 -2.10 4.55
N ILE A 105 0.83 -0.93 3.93
CA ILE A 105 1.97 -0.02 4.05
C ILE A 105 1.93 0.69 5.42
N TYR A 106 3.06 0.72 6.14
CA TYR A 106 3.19 1.52 7.35
C TYR A 106 3.40 2.98 6.98
N ASP A 107 2.36 3.81 7.05
CA ASP A 107 2.47 5.26 6.92
C ASP A 107 1.49 5.99 7.82
N GLY A 108 1.54 7.32 7.81
CA GLY A 108 0.73 8.16 8.68
C GLY A 108 -0.77 7.98 8.46
N LEU A 109 -1.22 7.81 7.22
CA LEU A 109 -2.65 7.73 6.88
C LEU A 109 -3.20 6.35 7.24
N ASN A 110 -2.54 5.27 6.83
CA ASN A 110 -2.94 3.91 7.21
C ASN A 110 -2.91 3.72 8.72
N LYS A 111 -1.90 4.26 9.42
CA LYS A 111 -1.81 4.20 10.87
C LYS A 111 -2.96 4.95 11.55
N ALA A 112 -3.29 6.15 11.08
CA ALA A 112 -4.40 6.93 11.63
C ALA A 112 -5.74 6.19 11.42
N ALA A 113 -5.98 5.71 10.21
CA ALA A 113 -7.21 4.99 9.87
C ALA A 113 -7.38 3.68 10.67
N LEU A 114 -6.30 2.90 10.87
CA LEU A 114 -6.36 1.72 11.73
C LEU A 114 -6.56 2.07 13.20
N THR A 115 -5.90 3.12 13.70
CA THR A 115 -6.09 3.59 15.08
C THR A 115 -7.56 3.93 15.32
N GLU A 116 -8.13 4.78 14.47
CA GLU A 116 -9.53 5.19 14.57
C GLU A 116 -10.49 4.00 14.46
N PHE A 117 -10.20 3.07 13.55
CA PHE A 117 -10.97 1.84 13.43
C PHE A 117 -10.99 1.04 14.75
N TYR A 118 -9.83 0.77 15.35
CA TYR A 118 -9.75 -0.01 16.58
C TYR A 118 -10.37 0.72 17.78
N GLU A 119 -10.22 2.05 17.85
CA GLU A 119 -10.91 2.87 18.84
C GLU A 119 -12.44 2.76 18.72
N SER A 120 -12.98 2.74 17.48
CA SER A 120 -14.43 2.64 17.23
C SER A 120 -15.07 1.34 17.72
N ILE A 121 -14.28 0.27 17.82
CA ILE A 121 -14.71 -1.04 18.34
C ILE A 121 -14.24 -1.27 19.79
N HIS A 122 -13.78 -0.22 20.48
CA HIS A 122 -13.27 -0.26 21.85
C HIS A 122 -12.11 -1.26 22.07
N ASP A 123 -11.30 -1.50 21.04
CA ASP A 123 -10.11 -2.33 21.12
C ASP A 123 -8.90 -1.47 21.49
N THR A 124 -8.22 -1.83 22.59
CA THR A 124 -7.15 -1.02 23.19
C THR A 124 -5.76 -1.35 22.65
N ARG A 125 -5.66 -2.11 21.56
CA ARG A 125 -4.36 -2.44 20.97
C ARG A 125 -3.60 -1.20 20.53
N LYS A 126 -2.28 -1.29 20.64
CA LYS A 126 -1.39 -0.25 20.11
C LYS A 126 -1.25 -0.42 18.61
N VAL A 127 -1.40 0.67 17.86
CA VAL A 127 -1.10 0.73 16.43
C VAL A 127 0.20 1.50 16.22
N ASN A 128 1.33 0.80 16.22
CA ASN A 128 2.66 1.38 16.03
C ASN A 128 3.57 0.44 15.23
N LYS A 129 4.83 0.82 15.03
CA LYS A 129 5.77 0.04 14.20
C LYS A 129 6.09 -1.33 14.82
N GLU A 130 6.08 -1.45 16.14
CA GLU A 130 6.39 -2.69 16.86
C GLU A 130 5.27 -3.72 16.72
N THR A 131 4.01 -3.27 16.74
CA THR A 131 2.82 -4.14 16.68
C THR A 131 2.14 -4.15 15.31
N TRP A 132 2.74 -3.51 14.29
CA TRP A 132 2.10 -3.27 12.99
C TRP A 132 1.64 -4.57 12.33
N GLN A 133 2.54 -5.54 12.18
CA GLN A 133 2.26 -6.75 11.42
C GLN A 133 1.14 -7.60 12.08
N GLU A 134 1.12 -7.68 13.41
CA GLU A 134 0.07 -8.35 14.18
C GLU A 134 -1.27 -7.60 14.06
N THR A 135 -1.23 -6.27 14.10
CA THR A 135 -2.42 -5.40 13.96
C THR A 135 -3.05 -5.56 12.59
N VAL A 136 -2.23 -5.58 11.54
CA VAL A 136 -2.65 -5.78 10.14
C VAL A 136 -3.20 -7.18 9.94
N GLU A 137 -2.54 -8.22 10.48
CA GLU A 137 -3.02 -9.60 10.38
C GLU A 137 -4.41 -9.77 11.02
N HIS A 138 -4.61 -9.15 12.19
CA HIS A 138 -5.91 -9.14 12.82
C HIS A 138 -6.95 -8.37 12.00
N TYR A 139 -6.59 -7.21 11.45
CA TYR A 139 -7.50 -6.42 10.62
C TYR A 139 -7.98 -7.24 9.40
N TYR A 140 -7.06 -7.87 8.68
CA TYR A 140 -7.38 -8.73 7.54
C TYR A 140 -8.24 -9.94 7.93
N SER A 141 -7.83 -10.67 8.96
CA SER A 141 -8.49 -11.92 9.34
C SER A 141 -9.85 -11.73 10.02
N LYS A 142 -9.99 -10.73 10.89
CA LYS A 142 -11.20 -10.53 11.71
C LYS A 142 -12.17 -9.52 11.14
N ILE A 143 -11.66 -8.48 10.47
CA ILE A 143 -12.49 -7.38 10.00
C ILE A 143 -12.85 -7.60 8.55
N LEU A 144 -11.83 -7.76 7.69
CA LEU A 144 -12.06 -8.01 6.26
C LEU A 144 -12.48 -9.45 5.97
N SER A 145 -12.36 -10.35 6.97
CA SER A 145 -12.56 -11.81 6.80
C SER A 145 -11.81 -12.35 5.58
N PHE A 146 -10.58 -11.85 5.39
CA PHE A 146 -9.76 -12.10 4.22
C PHE A 146 -8.39 -12.63 4.65
N SER A 147 -8.07 -13.84 4.20
CA SER A 147 -6.79 -14.50 4.47
C SER A 147 -6.10 -14.76 3.13
N PRO A 148 -5.30 -13.80 2.62
CA PRO A 148 -4.64 -13.94 1.33
C PRO A 148 -3.62 -15.09 1.36
N LYS A 149 -3.55 -15.86 0.29
CA LYS A 149 -2.73 -17.08 0.22
C LYS A 149 -1.62 -16.99 -0.82
N ASP A 150 -1.88 -16.33 -1.94
CA ASP A 150 -0.97 -16.33 -3.09
C ASP A 150 -1.15 -15.08 -3.98
N GLU A 151 -0.48 -15.09 -5.15
CA GLU A 151 -0.48 -13.97 -6.11
C GLU A 151 -1.88 -13.58 -6.60
N THR A 152 -2.86 -14.50 -6.59
CA THR A 152 -4.23 -14.21 -7.07
C THR A 152 -4.97 -13.22 -6.17
N ASP A 153 -4.51 -13.05 -4.93
CA ASP A 153 -5.09 -12.17 -3.92
C ASP A 153 -4.50 -10.74 -3.94
N ILE A 154 -3.44 -10.49 -4.71
CA ILE A 154 -2.65 -9.25 -4.64
C ILE A 154 -3.46 -8.03 -5.05
N ASP A 155 -4.28 -8.13 -6.10
CA ASP A 155 -5.11 -7.00 -6.54
C ASP A 155 -6.05 -6.55 -5.41
N ARG A 156 -6.69 -7.50 -4.72
CA ARG A 156 -7.52 -7.21 -3.54
C ARG A 156 -6.69 -6.57 -2.42
N ILE A 157 -5.50 -7.09 -2.12
CA ILE A 157 -4.61 -6.48 -1.09
C ILE A 157 -4.30 -5.02 -1.42
N PHE A 158 -3.97 -4.72 -2.68
CA PHE A 158 -3.65 -3.36 -3.11
C PHE A 158 -4.83 -2.40 -2.99
N ARG A 159 -6.04 -2.90 -3.29
CA ARG A 159 -7.30 -2.17 -3.12
C ARG A 159 -7.64 -1.92 -1.65
N GLU A 160 -7.49 -2.93 -0.80
CA GLU A 160 -7.73 -2.77 0.65
C GLU A 160 -6.74 -1.76 1.29
N ASP A 161 -5.47 -1.76 0.87
CA ASP A 161 -4.52 -0.71 1.26
C ASP A 161 -4.97 0.69 0.79
N PHE A 162 -5.45 0.82 -0.44
CA PHE A 162 -5.95 2.12 -0.95
C PHE A 162 -7.19 2.60 -0.18
N LYS A 163 -8.18 1.73 0.06
CA LYS A 163 -9.41 2.08 0.77
C LYS A 163 -9.13 2.65 2.15
N LEU A 164 -8.17 2.05 2.85
CA LEU A 164 -7.74 2.52 4.16
C LEU A 164 -6.97 3.84 4.06
N TRP A 165 -5.99 3.91 3.15
CA TRP A 165 -5.13 5.09 2.96
C TRP A 165 -5.91 6.34 2.53
N ALA A 166 -6.90 6.17 1.64
CA ALA A 166 -7.71 7.26 1.08
C ALA A 166 -9.07 7.44 1.76
N LYS A 167 -9.29 6.83 2.93
CA LYS A 167 -10.60 6.81 3.64
C LYS A 167 -11.30 8.17 3.63
N ASP A 168 -10.60 9.22 4.10
CA ASP A 168 -11.15 10.57 4.25
C ASP A 168 -10.82 11.52 3.09
N THR A 169 -10.40 10.96 1.95
CA THR A 169 -10.06 11.75 0.74
C THR A 169 -11.23 11.74 -0.23
N VAL A 170 -11.61 12.91 -0.76
CA VAL A 170 -12.60 13.03 -1.83
C VAL A 170 -12.00 12.49 -3.12
N LYS A 171 -12.72 11.55 -3.75
CA LYS A 171 -12.28 10.81 -4.94
C LYS A 171 -13.16 11.16 -6.14
N THR A 172 -12.70 10.79 -7.33
CA THR A 172 -13.38 10.93 -8.60
C THR A 172 -13.90 9.58 -9.06
N TRP A 173 -15.19 9.53 -9.36
CA TRP A 173 -15.90 8.33 -9.74
C TRP A 173 -16.38 8.44 -11.18
N ILE A 174 -16.10 7.42 -11.98
CA ILE A 174 -16.73 7.21 -13.28
C ILE A 174 -18.04 6.48 -13.05
N VAL A 175 -19.14 7.04 -13.57
CA VAL A 175 -20.46 6.40 -13.55
C VAL A 175 -20.91 6.16 -14.98
N LYS A 176 -21.24 4.90 -15.30
CA LYS A 176 -21.78 4.50 -16.61
C LYS A 176 -23.28 4.26 -16.49
N GLU A 177 -24.07 5.22 -16.95
CA GLU A 177 -25.53 5.16 -16.95
C GLU A 177 -26.02 5.25 -18.40
N ASN A 178 -26.80 4.26 -18.86
CA ASN A 178 -27.40 4.24 -20.21
C ASN A 178 -26.42 4.50 -21.38
N GLY A 179 -25.15 4.06 -21.25
CA GLY A 179 -24.11 4.28 -22.26
C GLY A 179 -23.43 5.65 -22.19
N HIS A 180 -23.83 6.52 -21.26
CA HIS A 180 -23.17 7.78 -20.97
C HIS A 180 -22.21 7.65 -19.79
N ILE A 181 -21.03 8.26 -19.94
CA ILE A 181 -20.04 8.37 -18.87
C ILE A 181 -20.20 9.74 -18.21
N THR A 182 -20.39 9.74 -16.89
CA THR A 182 -20.33 10.95 -16.08
C THR A 182 -19.23 10.83 -15.02
N TYR A 183 -18.68 11.98 -14.62
CA TYR A 183 -17.68 12.06 -13.57
C TYR A 183 -18.33 12.69 -12.34
N LYS A 184 -18.28 12.00 -11.20
CA LYS A 184 -18.82 12.47 -9.93
C LYS A 184 -17.69 12.54 -8.90
N ARG A 185 -17.84 13.42 -7.90
CA ARG A 185 -16.88 13.54 -6.79
C ARG A 185 -17.56 13.16 -5.49
N GLY A 186 -16.89 12.38 -4.65
CA GLY A 186 -17.42 11.97 -3.35
C GLY A 186 -16.40 11.17 -2.55
N LEU A 187 -16.62 11.06 -1.25
CA LEU A 187 -15.78 10.24 -0.36
C LEU A 187 -15.98 8.75 -0.62
N THR A 188 -17.23 8.39 -0.89
CA THR A 188 -17.74 7.04 -1.16
C THR A 188 -18.56 7.04 -2.46
N PRO A 189 -18.89 5.87 -3.04
CA PRO A 189 -19.80 5.79 -4.17
C PRO A 189 -21.15 6.47 -3.90
N GLU A 190 -21.70 6.26 -2.69
CA GLU A 190 -23.03 6.76 -2.30
C GLU A 190 -23.04 8.30 -2.23
N SER A 191 -22.06 8.89 -1.54
CA SER A 191 -21.93 10.35 -1.46
C SER A 191 -21.64 11.00 -2.82
N ALA A 192 -20.98 10.28 -3.74
CA ALA A 192 -20.81 10.75 -5.11
C ALA A 192 -22.11 10.70 -5.93
N GLN A 193 -23.03 9.76 -5.64
CA GLN A 193 -24.33 9.67 -6.31
C GLN A 193 -25.29 10.78 -5.85
N GLU A 194 -25.29 11.14 -4.57
CA GLU A 194 -26.16 12.17 -4.00
C GLU A 194 -25.88 13.59 -4.53
N LEU A 195 -24.68 13.84 -5.06
CA LEU A 195 -24.25 15.15 -5.57
C LEU A 195 -24.72 15.48 -6.99
N SER A 196 -25.82 14.87 -7.46
CA SER A 196 -26.45 15.25 -8.73
C SER A 196 -26.97 16.69 -8.66
N VAL A 197 -26.25 17.62 -9.30
CA VAL A 197 -26.73 18.96 -9.70
C VAL A 197 -27.13 18.92 -11.16
#